data_AF-A0A941WQL3-F1
#
_entry.id   AF-A0A941WQL3-F1
#
_cell.length_a   1.000
_cell.length_b   1.000
_cell.length_c   1.000
_cell.angle_alpha   90.00
_cell.angle_beta   90.00
_cell.angle_gamma   90.00
#
_symmetry.space_group_name_H-M   'P 1'
#
loop_
_entity.id
_entity.type
_entity.pdbx_description
1 polymer ?
#
loop_
_entity_poly.entity_id
_entity_poly.type
_entity_poly.pdbx_seq_one_letter_code
_entity_poly.pdbx_strand_id
1 'polypeptide(L)'
;MHVFHPPQSVNGLPPENTFYVADSANMTVADGFLIPTYHPYLFPDRPINLFMSIRSKGPGRDMLMGALLARAQQLREQTPQWPARLFAQVSPQDTPMMAFYMESGFDANDALDVVALGVPNARPAAPMGYDMGYVPMSDPAERQAFLMRMNTYRLDAWSPAMLQRYMSFPHFMALYMSRGPEVVGEIAFTGDGQA
;
A
#
# COMPACT_ATOMS: atom_id res chain seq x y z
N MET A 1 -19.74 -23.45 2.64
CA MET A 1 -19.04 -22.16 2.57
C MET A 1 -19.25 -21.58 1.18
N HIS A 2 -19.42 -20.28 1.04
CA HIS A 2 -19.58 -19.64 -0.27
C HIS A 2 -18.83 -18.30 -0.32
N VAL A 3 -18.39 -17.92 -1.52
CA VAL A 3 -17.73 -16.64 -1.78
C VAL A 3 -18.77 -15.64 -2.28
N PHE A 4 -18.72 -14.40 -1.80
CA PHE A 4 -19.60 -13.32 -2.24
C PHE A 4 -18.88 -11.97 -2.22
N HIS A 5 -19.42 -10.99 -2.95
CA HIS A 5 -18.95 -9.60 -2.94
C HIS A 5 -19.70 -8.78 -1.90
N PRO A 6 -19.07 -7.75 -1.29
CA PRO A 6 -19.81 -6.77 -0.50
C PRO A 6 -20.85 -6.04 -1.38
N PRO A 7 -21.96 -5.54 -0.81
CA PRO A 7 -22.98 -4.80 -1.56
C PRO A 7 -22.55 -3.39 -1.94
N GLN A 8 -21.51 -2.85 -1.29
CA GLN A 8 -21.00 -1.49 -1.47
C GLN A 8 -19.48 -1.50 -1.45
N SER A 9 -18.86 -0.40 -1.90
CA SER A 9 -17.41 -0.24 -1.85
C SER A 9 -16.92 -0.29 -0.40
N VAL A 10 -15.76 -0.93 -0.21
CA VAL A 10 -15.15 -1.11 1.10
C VAL A 10 -13.78 -0.45 1.06
N ASN A 11 -13.54 0.53 1.94
CA ASN A 11 -12.29 1.29 1.99
C ASN A 11 -11.87 1.91 0.64
N GLY A 12 -12.85 2.37 -0.16
CA GLY A 12 -12.61 2.93 -1.50
C GLY A 12 -12.33 1.88 -2.58
N LEU A 13 -12.33 0.59 -2.25
CA LEU A 13 -12.19 -0.48 -3.22
C LEU A 13 -13.54 -0.81 -3.88
N PRO A 14 -13.55 -1.02 -5.20
CA PRO A 14 -14.74 -1.49 -5.90
C PRO A 14 -15.22 -2.84 -5.33
N PRO A 15 -16.54 -3.05 -5.18
CA PRO A 15 -17.10 -4.30 -4.67
C PRO A 15 -16.60 -5.54 -5.39
N GLU A 16 -16.45 -5.46 -6.71
CA GLU A 16 -15.99 -6.54 -7.58
C GLU A 16 -14.53 -6.96 -7.37
N ASN A 17 -13.75 -6.13 -6.67
CA ASN A 17 -12.37 -6.44 -6.30
C ASN A 17 -12.24 -6.93 -4.85
N THR A 18 -13.36 -7.00 -4.10
CA THR A 18 -13.40 -7.43 -2.71
C THR A 18 -14.23 -8.70 -2.58
N PHE A 19 -13.75 -9.67 -1.81
CA PHE A 19 -14.36 -10.98 -1.65
C PHE A 19 -14.47 -11.34 -0.17
N TYR A 20 -15.62 -11.91 0.20
CA TYR A 20 -15.87 -12.47 1.51
C TYR A 20 -16.21 -13.95 1.39
N VAL A 21 -15.82 -14.74 2.39
CA VAL A 21 -16.25 -16.12 2.56
C VAL A 21 -17.15 -16.22 3.77
N ALA A 22 -18.36 -16.71 3.57
CA ALA A 22 -19.29 -17.05 4.63
C ALA A 22 -19.32 -18.56 4.88
N ASP A 23 -19.45 -18.93 6.16
CA ASP A 23 -19.69 -20.30 6.58
C ASP A 23 -21.15 -20.75 6.35
N SER A 24 -21.50 -21.96 6.80
CA SER A 24 -22.86 -22.48 6.69
C SER A 24 -23.89 -21.73 7.57
N ALA A 25 -23.42 -20.98 8.57
CA ALA A 25 -24.25 -20.12 9.41
C ALA A 25 -24.34 -18.68 8.87
N ASN A 26 -23.84 -18.44 7.65
CA ASN A 26 -23.80 -17.14 6.99
C ASN A 26 -22.93 -16.10 7.72
N MET A 27 -21.97 -16.54 8.53
CA MET A 27 -21.00 -15.69 9.20
C MET A 27 -19.75 -15.54 8.35
N THR A 28 -19.26 -14.30 8.19
CA THR A 28 -18.02 -14.03 7.45
C THR A 28 -16.81 -14.55 8.23
N VAL A 29 -16.10 -15.51 7.64
CA VAL A 29 -14.94 -16.18 8.24
C VAL A 29 -13.61 -15.76 7.62
N ALA A 30 -13.65 -15.19 6.42
CA ALA A 30 -12.47 -14.70 5.71
C ALA A 30 -12.84 -13.57 4.75
N ASP A 31 -11.87 -12.72 4.47
CA ASP A 31 -11.97 -11.65 3.50
C ASP A 31 -10.68 -11.52 2.69
N GLY A 32 -10.80 -11.02 1.47
CA GLY A 32 -9.66 -10.72 0.62
C GLY A 32 -10.00 -9.69 -0.43
N PHE A 33 -8.99 -9.02 -0.96
CA PHE A 33 -9.18 -7.97 -1.95
C PHE A 33 -8.00 -7.87 -2.92
N LEU A 34 -8.27 -7.25 -4.06
CA LEU A 34 -7.28 -6.87 -5.06
C LEU A 34 -7.23 -5.36 -5.27
N ILE A 35 -6.03 -4.81 -5.35
CA ILE A 35 -5.80 -3.41 -5.70
C ILE A 35 -4.99 -3.37 -7.00
N PRO A 36 -5.60 -3.02 -8.14
CA PRO A 36 -4.87 -2.77 -9.37
C PRO A 36 -4.25 -1.37 -9.33
N THR A 37 -2.96 -1.28 -9.58
CA THR A 37 -2.24 -0.02 -9.73
C THR A 37 -1.42 -0.01 -11.02
N TYR A 38 -1.30 1.17 -11.63
CA TYR A 38 -0.56 1.35 -12.88
C TYR A 38 0.56 2.37 -12.65
N HIS A 39 1.80 1.89 -12.74
CA HIS A 39 3.00 2.68 -12.45
C HIS A 39 4.07 2.46 -13.52
N PRO A 40 3.89 2.98 -14.74
CA PRO A 40 4.78 2.71 -15.87
C PRO A 40 6.19 3.28 -15.68
N TYR A 41 6.34 4.36 -14.92
CA TYR A 41 7.64 4.97 -14.67
C TYR A 41 8.44 4.27 -13.57
N LEU A 42 7.76 3.63 -12.60
CA LEU A 42 8.43 2.93 -11.50
C LEU A 42 8.76 1.48 -11.87
N PHE A 43 7.91 0.82 -12.66
CA PHE A 43 8.05 -0.58 -13.03
C PHE A 43 7.91 -0.75 -14.54
N PRO A 44 8.92 -0.34 -15.34
CA PRO A 44 8.82 -0.34 -16.80
C PRO A 44 8.57 -1.74 -17.38
N ASP A 45 9.17 -2.77 -16.79
CA ASP A 45 9.04 -4.16 -17.26
C ASP A 45 7.68 -4.79 -16.90
N ARG A 46 7.00 -4.28 -15.87
CA ARG A 46 5.71 -4.78 -15.36
C ARG A 46 4.89 -3.62 -14.78
N PRO A 47 4.34 -2.74 -15.63
CA PRO A 47 3.72 -1.49 -15.19
C PRO A 47 2.40 -1.71 -14.44
N ILE A 48 1.74 -2.85 -14.67
CA ILE A 48 0.52 -3.23 -13.96
C ILE A 48 0.87 -4.05 -12.73
N ASN A 49 0.38 -3.57 -11.59
CA ASN A 49 0.70 -4.06 -10.27
C ASN A 49 -0.60 -4.44 -9.56
N LEU A 50 -0.85 -5.73 -9.40
CA LEU A 50 -2.01 -6.25 -8.70
C LEU A 50 -1.58 -6.65 -7.29
N PHE A 51 -1.95 -5.85 -6.29
CA PHE A 51 -1.75 -6.22 -4.89
C PHE A 51 -2.89 -7.11 -4.42
N MET A 52 -2.56 -8.27 -3.86
CA MET A 52 -3.51 -9.21 -3.27
C MET A 52 -3.33 -9.24 -1.76
N SER A 53 -4.45 -9.22 -1.04
CA SER A 53 -4.50 -9.46 0.40
C SER A 53 -5.54 -10.52 0.72
N ILE A 54 -5.18 -11.48 1.59
CA ILE A 54 -6.07 -12.51 2.11
C ILE A 54 -5.97 -12.51 3.63
N ARG A 55 -7.10 -12.35 4.29
CA ARG A 55 -7.25 -12.44 5.74
C ARG A 55 -8.24 -13.56 6.04
N SER A 56 -7.76 -14.62 6.69
CA SER A 56 -8.60 -15.77 7.01
C SER A 56 -8.27 -16.31 8.39
N LYS A 57 -9.30 -16.62 9.17
CA LYS A 57 -9.18 -17.25 10.49
C LYS A 57 -9.42 -18.77 10.45
N GLY A 58 -9.58 -19.36 9.26
CA GLY A 58 -9.99 -20.77 9.12
C GLY A 58 -10.04 -21.28 7.67
N PRO A 59 -10.89 -22.27 7.35
CA PRO A 59 -10.86 -23.03 6.10
C PRO A 59 -11.39 -22.30 4.84
N GLY A 60 -11.34 -20.97 4.79
CA GLY A 60 -11.79 -20.15 3.65
C GLY A 60 -10.69 -19.65 2.72
N ARG A 61 -9.42 -19.94 3.05
CA ARG A 61 -8.25 -19.34 2.38
C ARG A 61 -8.09 -19.80 0.92
N ASP A 62 -8.25 -21.09 0.64
CA ASP A 62 -8.14 -21.63 -0.72
C ASP A 62 -9.25 -21.11 -1.64
N MET A 63 -10.47 -20.99 -1.11
CA MET A 63 -11.60 -20.43 -1.84
C MET A 63 -11.36 -18.97 -2.23
N LEU A 64 -10.81 -18.17 -1.31
CA LEU A 64 -10.44 -16.78 -1.59
C LEU A 64 -9.32 -16.70 -2.63
N MET A 65 -8.31 -17.55 -2.54
CA MET A 65 -7.23 -17.57 -3.52
C MET A 65 -7.77 -17.83 -4.92
N GLY A 66 -8.64 -18.83 -5.10
CA GLY A 66 -9.27 -19.09 -6.40
C GLY A 66 -10.09 -17.91 -6.92
N ALA A 67 -10.90 -17.28 -6.08
CA ALA A 67 -11.72 -16.12 -6.45
C ALA A 67 -10.88 -14.90 -6.83
N LEU A 68 -9.84 -14.60 -6.04
CA LEU A 68 -8.94 -13.48 -6.29
C LEU A 68 -8.11 -13.73 -7.55
N LEU A 69 -7.58 -14.94 -7.78
CA LEU A 69 -6.84 -15.26 -9.01
C LEU A 69 -7.74 -15.14 -10.25
N ALA A 70 -8.99 -15.60 -10.18
CA ALA A 70 -9.95 -15.43 -11.27
C ALA A 70 -10.19 -13.95 -11.58
N ARG A 71 -10.29 -13.10 -10.54
CA ARG A 71 -10.44 -11.66 -10.73
C ARG A 71 -9.17 -10.98 -11.25
N ALA A 72 -8.00 -11.40 -10.79
CA ALA A 72 -6.72 -10.92 -11.30
C ALA A 72 -6.58 -11.23 -12.80
N GLN A 73 -7.03 -12.42 -13.23
CA GLN A 73 -7.08 -12.80 -14.63
C GLN A 73 -8.04 -11.91 -15.44
N GLN A 74 -9.24 -11.62 -14.94
CA GLN A 74 -10.15 -10.68 -15.61
C GLN A 74 -9.55 -9.27 -15.76
N LEU A 75 -8.83 -8.79 -14.74
CA LEU A 75 -8.14 -7.49 -14.80
C LEU A 75 -6.98 -7.52 -15.81
N ARG A 76 -6.26 -8.64 -15.90
CA ARG A 76 -5.22 -8.88 -16.91
C ARG A 76 -5.79 -8.84 -18.33
N GLU A 77 -6.95 -9.45 -18.54
CA GLU A 77 -7.64 -9.50 -19.85
C GLU A 77 -8.13 -8.13 -20.32
N GLN A 78 -8.36 -7.17 -19.43
CA GLN A 78 -8.68 -5.79 -19.79
C GLN A 78 -7.47 -5.01 -20.33
N THR A 79 -6.26 -5.48 -20.03
CA THR A 79 -5.00 -4.79 -20.34
C THR A 79 -3.94 -5.73 -20.93
N PRO A 80 -4.29 -6.55 -21.94
CA PRO A 80 -3.43 -7.64 -22.42
C PRO A 80 -2.07 -7.15 -22.95
N GLN A 81 -2.03 -5.92 -23.48
CA GLN A 81 -0.86 -5.30 -24.07
C GLN A 81 0.28 -5.02 -23.07
N TRP A 82 -0.03 -4.91 -21.77
CA TRP A 82 0.96 -4.55 -20.76
C TRP A 82 1.25 -5.73 -19.84
N PRO A 83 2.51 -6.12 -19.59
CA PRO A 83 2.80 -7.15 -18.60
C PRO A 83 2.34 -6.73 -17.20
N ALA A 84 1.78 -7.68 -16.44
CA ALA A 84 1.29 -7.45 -15.09
C ALA A 84 2.02 -8.36 -14.09
N ARG A 85 2.20 -7.87 -12.85
CA ARG A 85 2.60 -8.70 -11.71
C ARG A 85 1.50 -8.77 -10.67
N LEU A 86 1.34 -9.95 -10.10
CA LEU A 86 0.52 -10.19 -8.92
C LEU A 86 1.47 -10.40 -7.74
N PHE A 87 1.23 -9.71 -6.64
CA PHE A 87 2.06 -9.82 -5.44
C PHE A 87 1.21 -9.71 -4.18
N ALA A 88 1.71 -10.31 -3.11
CA ALA A 88 1.12 -10.25 -1.79
C ALA A 88 2.21 -9.86 -0.78
N GLN A 89 1.81 -9.18 0.29
CA GLN A 89 2.72 -8.88 1.39
C GLN A 89 2.46 -9.89 2.52
N VAL A 90 3.53 -10.53 2.98
CA VAL A 90 3.48 -11.43 4.13
C VAL A 90 4.55 -11.01 5.14
N SER A 91 4.23 -11.15 6.42
CA SER A 91 5.23 -10.98 7.47
C SER A 91 6.24 -12.13 7.40
N PRO A 92 7.56 -11.88 7.53
CA PRO A 92 8.56 -12.94 7.63
C PRO A 92 8.31 -13.91 8.80
N GLN A 93 7.55 -13.49 9.80
CA GLN A 93 7.19 -14.31 10.97
C GLN A 93 5.98 -15.22 10.71
N ASP A 94 5.18 -14.97 9.67
CA ASP A 94 4.00 -15.76 9.33
C ASP A 94 4.39 -16.89 8.35
N THR A 95 5.10 -17.89 8.88
CA THR A 95 5.53 -19.08 8.12
C THR A 95 4.37 -19.82 7.45
N PRO A 96 3.20 -20.02 8.10
CA PRO A 96 2.07 -20.68 7.43
C PRO A 96 1.55 -19.92 6.21
N MET A 97 1.46 -18.59 6.26
CA MET A 97 1.00 -17.80 5.13
C MET A 97 2.05 -17.75 4.01
N MET A 98 3.34 -17.70 4.37
CA MET A 98 4.43 -17.78 3.39
C MET A 98 4.40 -19.12 2.63
N ALA A 99 4.30 -20.24 3.36
CA ALA A 99 4.19 -21.58 2.76
C ALA A 99 2.99 -21.68 1.82
N PHE A 100 1.83 -21.17 2.24
CA PHE A 100 0.62 -21.14 1.42
C PHE A 100 0.82 -20.40 0.08
N TYR A 101 1.46 -19.23 0.09
CA TYR A 101 1.74 -18.49 -1.15
C TYR A 101 2.75 -19.24 -2.03
N MET A 102 3.81 -19.82 -1.45
CA MET A 102 4.80 -20.60 -2.19
C MET A 102 4.18 -21.86 -2.82
N GLU A 103 3.32 -22.58 -2.10
CA GLU A 103 2.56 -23.72 -2.62
C GLU A 103 1.60 -23.31 -3.74
N SER A 104 1.07 -22.09 -3.68
CA SER A 104 0.25 -21.49 -4.74
C SER A 104 1.07 -20.97 -5.94
N GLY A 105 2.39 -21.13 -5.93
CA GLY A 105 3.28 -20.75 -7.03
C GLY A 105 3.83 -19.32 -6.98
N PHE A 106 3.76 -18.64 -5.83
CA PHE A 106 4.42 -17.34 -5.65
C PHE A 106 5.89 -17.52 -5.31
N ASP A 107 6.73 -16.64 -5.89
CA ASP A 107 8.15 -16.58 -5.57
C ASP A 107 8.44 -15.53 -4.50
N ALA A 108 9.24 -15.92 -3.51
CA ALA A 108 9.68 -15.06 -2.41
C ALA A 108 10.92 -14.22 -2.77
N ASN A 109 10.83 -13.43 -3.84
CA ASN A 109 11.97 -12.71 -4.42
C ASN A 109 12.11 -11.25 -3.95
N ASP A 110 11.18 -10.75 -3.16
CA ASP A 110 11.14 -9.36 -2.72
C ASP A 110 10.96 -9.28 -1.19
N ALA A 111 11.69 -8.38 -0.54
CA ALA A 111 11.68 -8.22 0.90
C ALA A 111 11.81 -6.73 1.27
N LEU A 112 10.96 -6.29 2.20
CA LEU A 112 11.12 -4.98 2.83
C LEU A 112 12.12 -5.11 3.96
N ASP A 113 13.29 -4.51 3.78
CA ASP A 113 14.33 -4.46 4.81
C ASP A 113 14.38 -3.08 5.49
N VAL A 114 14.68 -3.08 6.78
CA VAL A 114 14.86 -1.86 7.57
C VAL A 114 16.35 -1.52 7.57
N VAL A 115 16.72 -0.57 6.70
CA VAL A 115 18.11 -0.13 6.61
C VAL A 115 18.35 1.02 7.60
N ALA A 116 19.34 0.84 8.48
CA ALA A 116 19.85 1.94 9.29
C ALA A 116 20.75 2.82 8.41
N LEU A 117 20.26 4.01 8.06
CA LEU A 117 21.04 5.02 7.35
C LEU A 117 21.67 5.97 8.38
N GLY A 118 22.99 6.16 8.30
CA GLY A 118 23.65 7.24 9.00
C GLY A 118 23.24 8.60 8.41
N VAL A 119 23.13 9.63 9.25
CA VAL A 119 22.85 10.99 8.77
C VAL A 119 24.02 11.44 7.89
N PRO A 120 23.80 11.75 6.60
CA PRO A 120 24.88 12.21 5.73
C PRO A 120 25.46 13.52 6.25
N ASN A 121 26.79 13.65 6.26
CA ASN A 121 27.47 14.90 6.66
C ASN A 121 27.47 15.98 5.55
N ALA A 122 26.41 16.00 4.73
CA ALA A 122 26.26 16.93 3.61
C ALA A 122 25.14 17.92 3.91
N ARG A 123 25.36 19.19 3.57
CA ARG A 123 24.28 20.18 3.64
C ARG A 123 23.25 19.87 2.56
N PRO A 124 21.95 19.82 2.89
CA PRO A 124 20.92 19.63 1.88
C PRO A 124 20.93 20.83 0.92
N ALA A 125 20.95 20.56 -0.37
CA ALA A 125 20.83 21.55 -1.42
C ALA A 125 19.81 21.07 -2.44
N ALA A 126 18.82 21.92 -2.74
CA ALA A 126 17.85 21.62 -3.77
C ALA A 126 18.55 21.58 -5.15
N PRO A 127 18.21 20.61 -6.02
CA PRO A 127 18.66 20.64 -7.41
C PRO A 127 18.25 21.95 -8.10
N MET A 128 18.98 22.36 -9.14
CA MET A 128 18.69 23.60 -9.85
C MET A 128 17.24 23.62 -10.39
N GLY A 129 16.49 24.68 -10.05
CA GLY A 129 15.09 24.84 -10.44
C GLY A 129 14.08 24.22 -9.46
N TYR A 130 14.55 23.65 -8.35
CA TYR A 130 13.72 23.14 -7.27
C TYR A 130 13.84 24.03 -6.03
N ASP A 131 12.74 24.12 -5.29
CA ASP A 131 12.69 24.71 -3.96
C ASP A 131 12.41 23.62 -2.91
N MET A 132 12.96 23.79 -1.71
CA MET A 132 12.80 22.84 -0.60
C MET A 132 12.43 23.60 0.66
N GLY A 133 11.45 23.08 1.40
CA GLY A 133 10.97 23.74 2.62
C GLY A 133 10.22 22.80 3.54
N TYR A 134 9.69 23.37 4.63
CA TYR A 134 8.84 22.65 5.57
C TYR A 134 7.40 22.66 5.09
N VAL A 135 6.72 21.52 5.19
CA VAL A 135 5.28 21.46 4.93
C VAL A 135 4.56 22.18 6.07
N PRO A 136 3.71 23.19 5.78
CA PRO A 136 2.91 23.82 6.81
C PRO A 136 1.88 22.79 7.32
N MET A 137 1.87 22.56 8.64
CA MET A 137 1.01 21.58 9.33
C MET A 137 0.16 22.23 10.43
N SER A 138 0.09 23.55 10.42
CA SER A 138 -0.61 24.36 11.41
C SER A 138 -2.12 24.13 11.38
N ASP A 139 -2.70 24.20 10.19
CA ASP A 139 -4.14 24.10 9.98
C ASP A 139 -4.57 22.62 9.80
N PRO A 140 -5.67 22.18 10.43
CA PRO A 140 -6.35 20.95 10.04
C PRO A 140 -6.51 20.74 8.53
N ALA A 141 -6.82 21.79 7.76
CA ALA A 141 -6.97 21.73 6.30
C ALA A 141 -5.64 21.40 5.60
N GLU A 142 -4.53 22.00 6.04
CA GLU A 142 -3.19 21.72 5.51
C GLU A 142 -2.77 20.29 5.79
N ARG A 143 -3.03 19.77 7.01
CA ARG A 143 -2.76 18.38 7.38
C ARG A 143 -3.55 17.40 6.51
N GLN A 144 -4.80 17.71 6.21
CA GLN A 144 -5.62 16.87 5.34
C GLN A 144 -5.11 16.89 3.90
N ALA A 145 -4.71 18.06 3.38
CA ALA A 145 -4.14 18.18 2.06
C ALA A 145 -2.81 17.41 1.93
N PHE A 146 -1.96 17.48 2.96
CA PHE A 146 -0.74 16.68 3.03
C PHE A 146 -1.03 15.17 3.04
N LEU A 147 -1.98 14.71 3.86
CA LEU A 147 -2.39 13.30 3.88
C LEU A 147 -2.86 12.81 2.52
N MET A 148 -3.67 13.62 1.82
CA MET A 148 -4.13 13.28 0.48
C MET A 148 -2.96 13.08 -0.50
N ARG A 149 -1.98 13.99 -0.49
CA ARG A 149 -0.80 13.89 -1.35
C ARG A 149 0.08 12.70 -0.99
N MET A 150 0.38 12.52 0.30
CA MET A 150 1.16 11.37 0.78
C MET A 150 0.50 10.03 0.46
N ASN A 151 -0.83 9.96 0.47
CA ASN A 151 -1.57 8.73 0.19
C ASN A 151 -1.86 8.49 -1.29
N THR A 152 -1.53 9.44 -2.18
CA THR A 152 -1.89 9.36 -3.61
C THR A 152 -1.34 8.10 -4.29
N TYR A 153 -0.14 7.65 -3.90
CA TYR A 153 0.53 6.48 -4.50
C TYR A 153 0.81 5.36 -3.50
N ARG A 154 0.20 5.39 -2.31
CA ARG A 154 0.42 4.37 -1.27
C ARG A 154 -0.64 3.28 -1.31
N LEU A 155 -0.19 2.04 -1.12
CA LEU A 155 -1.08 0.90 -0.86
C LEU A 155 -1.58 0.91 0.59
N ASP A 156 -0.72 1.29 1.54
CA ASP A 156 -1.07 1.50 2.95
C ASP A 156 -1.21 2.99 3.24
N ALA A 157 -2.45 3.47 3.25
CA ALA A 157 -2.77 4.88 3.41
C ALA A 157 -2.64 5.31 4.88
N TRP A 158 -1.98 6.44 5.10
CA TRP A 158 -1.90 7.06 6.42
C TRP A 158 -3.26 7.57 6.86
N SER A 159 -3.66 7.17 8.07
CA SER A 159 -4.85 7.71 8.71
C SER A 159 -4.57 9.05 9.39
N PRO A 160 -5.57 9.93 9.56
CA PRO A 160 -5.43 11.15 10.34
C PRO A 160 -4.91 10.90 11.77
N ALA A 161 -5.37 9.82 12.41
CA ALA A 161 -4.93 9.44 13.75
C ALA A 161 -3.44 9.03 13.78
N MET A 162 -2.97 8.34 12.74
CA MET A 162 -1.57 7.97 12.59
C MET A 162 -0.68 9.21 12.41
N LEU A 163 -1.08 10.16 11.55
CA LEU A 163 -0.35 11.41 11.39
C LEU A 163 -0.30 12.21 12.70
N GLN A 164 -1.42 12.28 13.43
CA GLN A 164 -1.44 12.99 14.72
C GLN A 164 -0.48 12.35 15.74
N ARG A 165 -0.40 11.02 15.76
CA ARG A 165 0.59 10.30 16.58
C ARG A 165 2.02 10.61 16.12
N TYR A 166 2.26 10.68 14.81
CA TYR A 166 3.57 11.03 14.28
C TYR A 166 4.00 12.44 14.64
N MET A 167 3.09 13.39 14.59
CA MET A 167 3.32 14.77 15.01
C MET A 167 3.60 14.90 16.52
N SER A 168 3.20 13.93 17.33
CA SER A 168 3.51 13.94 18.77
C SER A 168 4.93 13.48 19.10
N PHE A 169 5.68 12.93 18.13
CA PHE A 169 7.06 12.54 18.37
C PHE A 169 8.00 13.76 18.45
N PRO A 170 9.04 13.72 19.30
CA PRO A 170 9.94 14.86 19.52
C PRO A 170 10.63 15.38 18.25
N HIS A 171 10.98 14.47 17.34
CA HIS A 171 11.73 14.79 16.12
C HIS A 171 10.87 14.71 14.86
N PHE A 172 9.59 15.11 14.96
CA PHE A 172 8.73 15.18 13.79
C PHE A 172 9.13 16.33 12.86
N MET A 173 9.35 16.02 11.59
CA MET A 173 9.52 17.04 10.55
C MET A 173 8.93 16.57 9.23
N ALA A 174 8.26 17.47 8.51
CA ALA A 174 7.75 17.20 7.17
C ALA A 174 8.38 18.20 6.20
N LEU A 175 8.93 17.69 5.11
CA LEU A 175 9.60 18.48 4.07
C LEU A 175 8.89 18.28 2.73
N TYR A 176 8.86 19.34 1.92
CA TYR A 176 8.44 19.28 0.54
C TYR A 176 9.59 19.69 -0.38
N MET A 177 9.49 19.25 -1.62
CA MET A 177 10.26 19.74 -2.75
C MET A 177 9.28 20.15 -3.85
N SER A 178 9.46 21.34 -4.42
CA SER A 178 8.61 21.85 -5.50
C SER A 178 9.44 22.31 -6.69
N ARG A 179 8.80 22.33 -7.87
CA ARG A 179 9.33 22.94 -9.08
C ARG A 179 8.33 23.98 -9.56
N GLY A 180 8.60 25.25 -9.27
CA GLY A 180 7.60 26.32 -9.45
C GLY A 180 6.39 26.09 -8.53
N PRO A 181 5.15 26.13 -9.05
CA PRO A 181 3.94 25.95 -8.24
C PRO A 181 3.62 24.48 -7.91
N GLU A 182 4.31 23.52 -8.53
CA GLU A 182 4.00 22.09 -8.37
C GLU A 182 4.88 21.42 -7.32
N VAL A 183 4.26 20.75 -6.35
CA VAL A 183 4.96 19.89 -5.39
C VAL A 183 5.32 18.58 -6.08
N VAL A 184 6.62 18.30 -6.17
CA VAL A 184 7.17 17.11 -6.85
C VAL A 184 7.43 15.95 -5.90
N GLY A 185 7.56 16.23 -4.60
CA GLY A 185 7.82 15.21 -3.60
C GLY A 185 7.65 15.75 -2.19
N GLU A 186 7.22 14.88 -1.30
CA GLU A 186 7.06 15.17 0.12
C GLU A 186 7.58 13.99 0.93
N ILE A 187 8.10 14.29 2.11
CA ILE A 187 8.59 13.29 3.05
C ILE A 187 8.28 13.75 4.46
N ALA A 188 7.94 12.80 5.33
CA ALA A 188 7.81 13.03 6.76
C ALA A 188 8.77 12.11 7.50
N PHE A 189 9.54 12.70 8.41
CA PHE A 189 10.42 12.03 9.33
C PHE A 189 9.80 12.05 10.72
N THR A 190 9.91 10.92 11.39
CA THR A 190 9.44 10.71 12.75
C THR A 190 10.57 10.05 13.52
N GLY A 191 10.89 10.55 14.71
CA GLY A 191 11.94 9.98 15.52
C GLY A 191 11.60 10.07 17.00
N ASP A 192 11.99 9.04 17.74
CA ASP A 192 11.93 8.99 19.20
C ASP A 192 13.36 8.89 19.76
N GLY A 193 13.61 9.42 20.95
CA GLY A 193 14.94 9.43 21.60
C GLY A 193 15.68 10.78 21.62
N GLN A 194 16.93 10.77 22.13
CA GLN A 194 17.79 11.96 22.16
C GLN A 194 18.59 12.10 20.86
N ALA A 195 18.65 13.33 20.34
CA ALA A 195 19.33 13.71 19.10
C ALA A 195 20.86 13.56 19.18
#